data_AF-A0A6V7W1P6-F1
#
_entry.id   AF-A0A6V7W1P6-F1
#
_cell.length_a   1.000
_cell.length_b   1.000
_cell.length_c   1.000
_cell.angle_alpha   90.00
_cell.angle_beta   90.00
_cell.angle_gamma   90.00
#
_symmetry.space_group_name_H-M   'P 1'
#
loop_
_entity.id
_entity.type
_entity.pdbx_description
1 polymer ?
#
loop_
_entity_poly.entity_id
_entity_poly.type
_entity_poly.pdbx_seq_one_letter_code
_entity_poly.pdbx_strand_id
1 'polypeptide(L)'
;MENDADGIILTFINLLTAQLQIEEIFSFDEVRYLLPILIKMIQTGELTFKSDFDFKFKDAFEFIKKDMGEKSVELLKPENADNGDKQEIANIIFALLFILYKNQKAKFDYLCGKLDEKNSAEILQLLKRLDNFDRLSPIPFTSILNNSSNNLFSSNNSNFQIFSSQNQKDKLEEISKYKIKSAELEAKYNQIESINFKLNEQLGNAQNEFIDLENKYENLKQADNEKQGSIELLNIQLREITDELETCRYNNSQLQRELKSLNERHSRAFQKSANDLKSKEDEVKLLYIRLDALVKQITEKDSSENKLKFMEQQIANQQGTIGELRSGLEQALDRANFAETELIKYKRLHNNNINIQNNTNSNTDSDNSISLHDDLNSCKITENQSNLNDSFDNQTASQSDEFAKLKTRLELIQYEKRELENENKEFCLKFKEFSNSQSKNILEKAKEIERFKQECESNQNELKRMQQKEINLIEKNKLIEEENSQLKTSIKKLEDSIDKAAQVISEYSNSYLDQQQQFSAVDYLQLKHEINKLQTENERLLSKMDQLRHEATQEQRLITQHWYQSQLDLLKARHYFGATSSISSIIDVQHQIINNNNNYLQRKLKILLYLIHKKVFFVEQI
;
A
#
# COMPACT_ATOMS: atom_id res chain seq x y z
N MET A 1 5.71 53.84 34.71
CA MET A 1 5.97 52.73 33.77
C MET A 1 6.00 53.37 32.40
N GLU A 2 7.14 53.28 31.71
CA GLU A 2 7.29 53.76 30.34
C GLU A 2 6.33 52.97 29.44
N ASN A 3 5.53 53.67 28.64
CA ASN A 3 4.62 53.05 27.68
C ASN A 3 5.47 52.44 26.55
N ASP A 4 5.60 51.12 26.56
CA ASP A 4 6.43 50.37 25.62
C ASP A 4 5.68 50.15 24.29
N ALA A 5 5.93 51.02 23.32
CA ALA A 5 5.30 50.97 21.99
C ALA A 5 5.55 49.62 21.30
N ASP A 6 6.68 48.97 21.60
CA ASP A 6 7.02 47.65 21.10
C ASP A 6 6.09 46.58 21.69
N GLY A 7 5.80 46.64 22.99
CA GLY A 7 4.83 45.75 23.65
C GLY A 7 3.41 45.88 23.08
N ILE A 8 2.99 47.09 22.73
CA ILE A 8 1.68 47.36 22.14
C ILE A 8 1.59 46.80 20.71
N ILE A 9 2.63 47.00 19.90
CA ILE A 9 2.70 46.44 18.53
C ILE A 9 2.68 44.91 18.60
N LEU A 10 3.45 44.31 19.51
CA LEU A 10 3.50 42.85 19.69
C LEU A 10 2.14 42.30 20.13
N THR A 11 1.43 43.01 21.00
CA THR A 11 0.06 42.64 21.42
C THR A 11 -0.92 42.64 20.24
N PHE A 12 -0.82 43.62 19.34
CA PHE A 12 -1.62 43.64 18.11
C PHE A 12 -1.27 42.47 17.18
N ILE A 13 0.01 42.12 17.08
CA ILE A 13 0.47 40.98 16.28
C ILE A 13 -0.04 39.65 16.86
N ASN A 14 -0.01 39.48 18.19
CA ASN A 14 -0.54 38.28 18.85
C ASN A 14 -2.07 38.15 18.73
N LEU A 15 -2.79 39.25 18.51
CA LEU A 15 -4.20 39.17 18.14
C LEU A 15 -4.40 38.51 16.76
N LEU A 16 -3.49 38.76 15.81
CA LEU A 16 -3.56 38.17 14.46
C LEU A 16 -3.23 36.68 14.48
N THR A 17 -2.24 36.26 15.27
CA THR A 17 -1.92 34.82 15.45
C THR A 17 -3.07 34.09 16.13
N ALA A 18 -3.70 34.70 17.14
CA ALA A 18 -4.88 34.15 17.80
C ALA A 18 -6.07 33.95 16.83
N GLN A 19 -6.30 34.88 15.90
CA GLN A 19 -7.34 34.71 14.87
C GLN A 19 -7.02 33.62 13.84
N LEU A 20 -5.74 33.34 13.62
CA LEU A 20 -5.26 32.28 12.73
C LEU A 20 -5.06 30.93 13.43
N GLN A 21 -5.30 30.86 14.75
CA GLN A 21 -5.02 29.68 15.57
C GLN A 21 -3.53 29.25 15.53
N ILE A 22 -2.63 30.23 15.41
CA ILE A 22 -1.18 30.03 15.49
C ILE A 22 -0.72 30.31 16.93
N GLU A 23 0.36 29.66 17.36
CA GLU A 23 1.02 29.97 18.64
C GLU A 23 1.36 31.46 18.77
N GLU A 24 1.31 31.96 20.01
CA GLU A 24 1.68 33.34 20.30
C GLU A 24 3.15 33.58 19.99
N ILE A 25 3.44 34.75 19.43
CA ILE A 25 4.81 35.16 19.14
C ILE A 25 5.36 35.85 20.38
N PHE A 26 6.46 35.29 20.91
CA PHE A 26 7.10 35.77 22.13
C PHE A 26 8.25 36.74 21.84
N SER A 27 8.67 36.87 20.58
CA SER A 27 9.78 37.74 20.17
C SER A 27 9.57 38.39 18.80
N PHE A 28 10.12 39.59 18.62
CA PHE A 28 10.11 40.28 17.32
C PHE A 28 10.82 39.50 16.19
N ASP A 29 11.72 38.58 16.54
CA ASP A 29 12.45 37.73 15.59
C ASP A 29 11.52 36.73 14.86
N GLU A 30 10.44 36.30 15.52
CA GLU A 30 9.44 35.39 14.96
C GLU A 30 8.39 36.11 14.10
N VAL A 31 8.28 37.44 14.19
CA VAL A 31 7.29 38.24 13.45
C VAL A 31 7.52 38.17 11.94
N ARG A 32 8.73 37.81 11.50
CA ARG A 32 9.06 37.58 10.09
C ARG A 32 8.11 36.58 9.42
N TYR A 33 7.68 35.54 10.13
CA TYR A 33 6.76 34.53 9.61
C TYR A 33 5.35 35.05 9.34
N LEU A 34 4.99 36.21 9.92
CA LEU A 34 3.68 36.83 9.74
C LEU A 34 3.65 37.90 8.65
N LEU A 35 4.80 38.37 8.15
CA LEU A 35 4.84 39.39 7.10
C LEU A 35 4.07 38.99 5.82
N PRO A 36 4.18 37.75 5.30
CA PRO A 36 3.42 37.34 4.12
C PRO A 36 1.91 37.37 4.35
N ILE A 37 1.49 37.05 5.58
CA ILE A 37 0.09 37.00 6.01
C ILE A 37 -0.46 38.41 6.16
N LEU A 38 0.28 39.30 6.83
CA LEU A 38 -0.04 40.73 6.97
C LEU A 38 -0.21 41.41 5.61
N ILE A 39 0.75 41.21 4.71
CA ILE A 39 0.71 41.81 3.36
C ILE A 39 -0.48 41.28 2.57
N LYS A 40 -0.76 39.97 2.65
CA LYS A 40 -1.93 39.38 1.98
C LYS A 40 -3.24 39.91 2.56
N MET A 41 -3.32 40.09 3.89
CA MET A 41 -4.47 40.72 4.53
C MET A 41 -4.63 42.17 4.08
N ILE A 42 -3.56 42.93 3.91
CA ILE A 42 -3.64 44.29 3.37
C ILE A 42 -4.19 44.27 1.92
N GLN A 43 -3.69 43.37 1.08
CA GLN A 43 -4.04 43.30 -0.35
C GLN A 43 -5.47 42.78 -0.60
N THR A 44 -5.87 41.73 0.11
CA THR A 44 -7.13 41.01 -0.13
C THR A 44 -8.21 41.34 0.90
N GLY A 45 -7.79 41.92 2.03
CA GLY A 45 -8.58 42.04 3.23
C GLY A 45 -8.71 40.71 4.01
N GLU A 46 -8.48 39.54 3.41
CA GLU A 46 -8.76 38.27 4.08
C GLU A 46 -7.56 37.77 4.88
N LEU A 47 -7.81 37.36 6.12
CA LEU A 47 -6.81 36.77 6.99
C LEU A 47 -6.68 35.27 6.64
N THR A 48 -5.84 34.98 5.65
CA THR A 48 -5.57 33.59 5.22
C THR A 48 -4.14 33.21 5.55
N PHE A 49 -3.95 32.01 6.09
CA PHE A 49 -2.62 31.47 6.32
C PHE A 49 -1.85 31.34 4.99
N LYS A 50 -0.60 31.83 4.99
CA LYS A 50 0.33 31.68 3.87
C LYS A 50 1.74 31.51 4.45
N SER A 51 2.28 30.30 4.40
CA SER A 51 3.69 30.07 4.76
C SER A 51 4.58 30.37 3.58
N ASP A 52 5.50 31.31 3.74
CA ASP A 52 6.60 31.54 2.81
C ASP A 52 7.87 31.75 3.65
N PHE A 53 8.60 30.64 3.88
CA PHE A 53 9.74 30.60 4.79
C PHE A 53 10.95 31.39 4.25
N ASP A 54 10.98 31.68 2.95
CA ASP A 54 12.05 32.45 2.31
C ASP A 54 11.78 33.97 2.34
N PHE A 55 10.58 34.39 2.73
CA PHE A 55 10.15 35.80 2.75
C PHE A 55 10.98 36.63 3.75
N LYS A 56 11.51 37.77 3.32
CA LYS A 56 12.39 38.65 4.11
C LYS A 56 11.73 40.00 4.46
N PHE A 57 12.28 40.72 5.42
CA PHE A 57 11.84 42.10 5.71
C PHE A 57 12.06 43.04 4.51
N LYS A 58 13.08 42.75 3.68
CA LYS A 58 13.28 43.44 2.40
C LYS A 58 12.11 43.29 1.43
N ASP A 59 11.47 42.12 1.39
CA ASP A 59 10.29 41.88 0.53
C ASP A 59 9.07 42.65 1.06
N ALA A 60 8.92 42.75 2.38
CA ALA A 60 7.91 43.61 3.00
C ALA A 60 8.18 45.10 2.71
N PHE A 61 9.44 45.53 2.73
CA PHE A 61 9.82 46.91 2.44
C PHE A 61 9.46 47.32 1.00
N GLU A 62 9.70 46.48 0.00
CA GLU A 62 9.28 46.78 -1.39
C GLU A 62 7.76 46.98 -1.50
N PHE A 63 6.98 46.22 -0.73
CA PHE A 63 5.52 46.43 -0.65
C PHE A 63 5.16 47.77 0.00
N ILE A 64 5.76 48.11 1.14
CA ILE A 64 5.51 49.37 1.85
C ILE A 64 5.93 50.56 0.98
N LYS A 65 7.09 50.47 0.32
CA LYS A 65 7.63 51.47 -0.61
C LYS A 65 6.65 51.76 -1.74
N LYS A 66 6.00 50.72 -2.29
CA LYS A 66 4.99 50.86 -3.34
C LYS A 66 3.73 51.57 -2.87
N ASP A 67 3.29 51.35 -1.64
CA ASP A 67 2.02 51.87 -1.12
C ASP A 67 2.14 53.26 -0.50
N MET A 68 3.16 53.48 0.35
CA MET A 68 3.40 54.74 1.04
C MET A 68 4.20 55.75 0.21
N GLY A 69 4.99 55.28 -0.76
CA GLY A 69 5.86 56.09 -1.60
C GLY A 69 7.32 56.09 -1.13
N GLU A 70 8.24 56.13 -2.10
CA GLU A 70 9.70 55.98 -1.88
C GLU A 70 10.29 56.99 -0.89
N LYS A 71 9.85 58.25 -0.94
CA LYS A 71 10.33 59.29 -0.03
C LYS A 71 9.89 59.09 1.42
N SER A 72 8.70 58.51 1.64
CA SER A 72 8.15 58.35 2.98
C SER A 72 8.82 57.23 3.78
N VAL A 73 9.38 56.24 3.10
CA VAL A 73 10.05 55.08 3.72
C VAL A 73 11.57 55.18 3.69
N GLU A 74 12.14 56.30 3.23
CA GLU A 74 13.58 56.50 3.03
C GLU A 74 14.42 56.27 4.31
N LEU A 75 13.81 56.45 5.48
CA LEU A 75 14.46 56.26 6.78
C LEU A 75 14.39 54.83 7.33
N LEU A 76 13.63 53.91 6.70
CA LEU A 76 13.56 52.51 7.11
C LEU A 76 14.76 51.73 6.55
N LYS A 77 15.36 50.86 7.38
CA LYS A 77 16.51 50.05 6.99
C LYS A 77 16.17 48.55 7.00
N PRO A 78 15.64 48.00 5.90
CA PRO A 78 15.22 46.59 5.86
C PRO A 78 16.37 45.60 6.08
N GLU A 79 17.61 45.94 5.69
CA GLU A 79 18.76 45.08 5.94
C GLU A 79 19.08 44.93 7.44
N ASN A 80 18.80 45.96 8.24
CA ASN A 80 19.00 45.91 9.69
C ASN A 80 17.91 45.04 10.36
N ALA A 81 16.66 45.13 9.88
CA ALA A 81 15.58 44.26 10.34
C ALA A 81 15.84 42.78 10.01
N ASP A 82 16.35 42.47 8.81
CA ASP A 82 16.76 41.10 8.45
C ASP A 82 17.89 40.54 9.33
N ASN A 83 18.69 41.43 9.96
CA ASN A 83 19.76 41.08 10.90
C ASN A 83 19.30 41.02 12.37
N GLY A 84 18.00 41.19 12.66
CA GLY A 84 17.44 41.10 14.01
C GLY A 84 17.43 42.41 14.81
N ASP A 85 17.54 43.57 14.16
CA ASP A 85 17.37 44.87 14.83
C ASP A 85 15.89 45.08 15.20
N LYS A 86 15.58 44.93 16.49
CA LYS A 86 14.21 45.03 17.04
C LYS A 86 13.52 46.35 16.68
N GLN A 87 14.25 47.47 16.71
CA GLN A 87 13.66 48.78 16.43
C GLN A 87 13.26 48.91 14.96
N GLU A 88 14.09 48.39 14.05
CA GLU A 88 13.80 48.41 12.62
C GLU A 88 12.68 47.41 12.27
N ILE A 89 12.62 46.27 12.95
CA ILE A 89 11.48 45.33 12.83
C ILE A 89 10.18 46.02 13.26
N ALA A 90 10.16 46.68 14.42
CA ALA A 90 9.00 47.42 14.91
C ALA A 90 8.59 48.56 13.96
N ASN A 91 9.55 49.30 13.40
CA ASN A 91 9.29 50.34 12.41
C ASN A 91 8.61 49.78 11.13
N ILE A 92 9.08 48.65 10.62
CA ILE A 92 8.51 48.00 9.42
C ILE A 92 7.09 47.48 9.70
N ILE A 93 6.86 46.86 10.87
CA ILE A 93 5.53 46.41 11.28
C ILE A 93 4.59 47.60 11.44
N PHE A 94 5.05 48.67 12.07
CA PHE A 94 4.26 49.89 12.27
C PHE A 94 3.84 50.52 10.93
N ALA A 95 4.72 50.53 9.93
CA ALA A 95 4.39 50.96 8.58
C ALA A 95 3.34 50.04 7.91
N LEU A 96 3.43 48.71 8.08
CA LEU A 96 2.42 47.77 7.57
C LEU A 96 1.05 47.97 8.26
N LEU A 97 1.03 48.21 9.57
CA LEU A 97 -0.19 48.50 10.32
C LEU A 97 -0.84 49.80 9.84
N PHE A 98 -0.04 50.81 9.50
CA PHE A 98 -0.55 52.05 8.91
C PHE A 98 -1.18 51.83 7.54
N ILE A 99 -0.55 51.00 6.69
CA ILE A 99 -1.13 50.63 5.40
C ILE A 99 -2.43 49.84 5.60
N LEU A 100 -2.47 48.92 6.57
CA LEU A 100 -3.69 48.18 6.91
C LEU A 100 -4.81 49.11 7.37
N TYR A 101 -4.50 50.09 8.21
CA TYR A 101 -5.43 51.13 8.65
C TYR A 101 -5.96 51.98 7.48
N LYS A 102 -5.11 52.31 6.50
CA LYS A 102 -5.52 53.09 5.31
C LYS A 102 -6.33 52.28 4.30
N ASN A 103 -5.89 51.06 3.99
CA ASN A 103 -6.43 50.27 2.88
C ASN A 103 -7.58 49.35 3.30
N GLN A 104 -7.61 48.90 4.58
CA GLN A 104 -8.58 47.94 5.10
C GLN A 104 -9.17 48.41 6.44
N LYS A 105 -9.58 49.68 6.52
CA LYS A 105 -10.04 50.34 7.76
C LYS A 105 -11.08 49.54 8.55
N ALA A 106 -12.12 49.00 7.89
CA ALA A 106 -13.16 48.23 8.57
C ALA A 106 -12.62 46.98 9.30
N LYS A 107 -11.58 46.35 8.75
CA LYS A 107 -10.94 45.17 9.34
C LYS A 107 -9.96 45.55 10.43
N PHE A 108 -9.25 46.64 10.25
CA PHE A 108 -8.42 47.24 11.29
C PHE A 108 -9.27 47.62 12.51
N ASP A 109 -10.39 48.32 12.32
CA ASP A 109 -11.30 48.72 13.40
C ASP A 109 -11.89 47.50 14.14
N TYR A 110 -12.23 46.43 13.41
CA TYR A 110 -12.66 45.16 14.01
C TYR A 110 -11.57 44.49 14.85
N LEU A 111 -10.30 44.52 14.42
CA LEU A 111 -9.18 43.99 15.18
C LEU A 111 -8.92 44.84 16.45
N CYS A 112 -8.90 46.17 16.31
CA CYS A 112 -8.76 47.07 17.45
C CYS A 112 -9.88 46.88 18.49
N GLY A 113 -11.11 46.57 18.07
CA GLY A 113 -12.23 46.28 18.98
C GLY A 113 -12.07 45.02 19.83
N LYS A 114 -11.08 44.16 19.54
CA LYS A 114 -10.73 42.98 20.35
C LYS A 114 -9.54 43.21 21.28
N LEU A 115 -8.87 44.35 21.17
CA LEU A 115 -7.87 44.78 22.14
C LEU A 115 -8.55 45.47 23.32
N ASP A 116 -7.86 45.55 24.45
CA ASP A 116 -8.26 46.38 25.57
C ASP A 116 -8.34 47.86 25.17
N GLU A 117 -9.22 48.61 25.84
CA GLU A 117 -9.49 50.01 25.53
C GLU A 117 -8.23 50.88 25.58
N LYS A 118 -7.27 50.53 26.44
CA LYS A 118 -6.00 51.25 26.55
C LYS A 118 -5.12 51.00 25.32
N ASN A 119 -4.82 49.75 24.98
CA ASN A 119 -3.95 49.45 23.83
C ASN A 119 -4.59 49.86 22.49
N SER A 120 -5.91 49.71 22.34
CA SER A 120 -6.62 50.16 21.13
C SER A 120 -6.53 51.69 20.94
N ALA A 121 -6.70 52.47 22.01
CA ALA A 121 -6.55 53.93 21.97
C ALA A 121 -5.11 54.36 21.67
N GLU A 122 -4.12 53.69 22.25
CA GLU A 122 -2.69 53.99 22.05
C GLU A 122 -2.23 53.67 20.61
N ILE A 123 -2.62 52.53 20.03
CA ILE A 123 -2.31 52.21 18.61
C ILE A 123 -2.96 53.22 17.66
N LEU A 124 -4.23 53.57 17.88
CA LEU A 124 -4.92 54.57 17.07
C LEU A 124 -4.25 55.95 17.18
N GLN A 125 -3.76 56.32 18.36
CA GLN A 125 -3.03 57.57 18.55
C GLN A 125 -1.69 57.56 17.80
N LEU A 126 -0.95 56.45 17.84
CA LEU A 126 0.31 56.28 17.09
C LEU A 126 0.08 56.37 15.57
N LEU A 127 -0.94 55.68 15.05
CA LEU A 127 -1.25 55.70 13.61
C LEU A 127 -1.78 57.05 13.13
N LYS A 128 -2.56 57.77 13.94
CA LYS A 128 -2.98 59.14 13.63
C LYS A 128 -1.80 60.12 13.54
N ARG A 129 -0.72 59.89 14.29
CA ARG A 129 0.51 60.68 14.16
C ARG A 129 1.20 60.46 12.82
N LEU A 130 1.16 59.24 12.27
CA LEU A 130 1.65 58.93 10.92
C LEU A 130 0.80 59.58 9.82
N ASP A 131 -0.51 59.71 10.04
CA ASP A 131 -1.43 60.32 9.05
C ASP A 131 -1.19 61.83 8.87
N ASN A 132 -0.50 62.48 9.81
CA ASN A 132 -0.11 63.88 9.73
C ASN A 132 1.10 64.15 8.82
N PHE A 133 1.74 63.12 8.26
CA PHE A 133 2.88 63.26 7.36
C PHE A 133 2.46 63.12 5.89
N ASP A 134 2.87 64.08 5.06
CA ASP A 134 2.63 64.03 3.62
C ASP A 134 3.50 62.96 2.94
N ARG A 135 2.94 62.29 1.92
CA ARG A 135 3.59 61.25 1.08
C ARG A 135 4.88 61.71 0.35
N LEU A 136 5.24 62.99 0.47
CA LEU A 136 6.41 63.59 -0.16
C LEU A 136 7.56 63.85 0.82
N SER A 137 7.38 63.52 2.10
CA SER A 137 8.34 63.75 3.18
C SER A 137 8.79 62.44 3.85
N PRO A 138 10.07 62.34 4.27
CA PRO A 138 10.55 61.19 5.05
C PRO A 138 9.88 61.11 6.41
N ILE A 139 9.36 59.94 6.77
CA ILE A 139 8.66 59.73 8.03
C ILE A 139 9.65 59.23 9.09
N PRO A 140 9.79 59.92 10.24
CA PRO A 140 10.69 59.51 11.31
C PRO A 140 10.03 58.45 12.22
N PHE A 141 9.87 57.22 11.73
CA PHE A 141 9.16 56.12 12.42
C PHE A 141 9.65 55.91 13.87
N THR A 142 10.96 55.84 14.09
CA THR A 142 11.57 55.67 15.42
C THR A 142 11.18 56.77 16.41
N SER A 143 11.14 58.03 15.96
CA SER A 143 10.79 59.16 16.84
C SER A 143 9.31 59.21 17.18
N ILE A 144 8.45 58.67 16.32
CA ILE A 144 7.00 58.60 16.53
C ILE A 144 6.66 57.52 17.56
N LEU A 145 7.34 56.38 17.48
CA LEU A 145 7.18 55.27 18.44
C LEU A 145 7.70 55.64 19.84
N ASN A 146 8.80 56.41 19.95
CA ASN A 146 9.45 56.66 21.24
C ASN A 146 8.93 57.88 22.05
N ASN A 147 8.13 58.78 21.46
CA ASN A 147 7.64 59.97 22.17
C ASN A 147 6.21 59.80 22.71
N SER A 148 6.06 59.27 23.92
CA SER A 148 4.77 59.08 24.59
C SER A 148 4.58 59.90 25.89
N SER A 149 5.21 61.08 26.04
CA SER A 149 4.91 61.99 27.16
C SER A 149 5.16 63.48 26.86
N ASN A 150 4.13 64.34 27.08
CA ASN A 150 4.26 65.73 27.54
C ASN A 150 2.88 66.39 27.72
N ASN A 151 2.56 66.81 28.95
CA ASN A 151 1.54 67.81 29.24
C ASN A 151 2.18 68.96 30.06
N LEU A 152 2.01 70.18 29.55
CA LEU A 152 2.31 71.48 30.17
C LEU A 152 1.50 71.66 31.47
N PHE A 153 2.09 72.26 32.52
CA PHE A 153 1.61 73.49 33.17
C PHE A 153 2.58 73.92 34.29
N SER A 154 2.97 75.20 34.27
CA SER A 154 3.93 75.85 35.17
C SER A 154 3.24 76.85 36.13
N SER A 155 3.78 76.93 37.34
CA SER A 155 4.01 78.12 38.19
C SER A 155 2.84 78.97 38.74
N ASN A 156 2.80 79.20 40.07
CA ASN A 156 3.26 80.47 40.68
C ASN A 156 2.93 80.65 42.19
N ASN A 157 3.76 81.52 42.82
CA ASN A 157 3.57 82.39 44.01
C ASN A 157 3.74 81.79 45.43
N SER A 158 4.32 82.48 46.42
CA SER A 158 5.07 83.76 46.52
C SER A 158 5.58 83.90 47.97
N ASN A 159 6.80 84.42 48.16
CA ASN A 159 7.35 84.84 49.47
C ASN A 159 6.70 86.15 49.98
N PHE A 160 6.59 86.32 51.30
CA PHE A 160 6.63 87.65 51.94
C PHE A 160 7.34 87.61 53.29
N GLN A 161 8.09 88.68 53.54
CA GLN A 161 9.02 88.94 54.65
C GLN A 161 8.56 90.26 55.33
N ILE A 162 8.97 90.52 56.59
CA ILE A 162 9.31 91.83 57.21
C ILE A 162 8.59 92.30 58.52
N PHE A 163 9.41 92.34 59.61
CA PHE A 163 9.67 93.34 60.69
C PHE A 163 8.77 93.66 61.93
N SER A 164 9.35 93.34 63.11
CA SER A 164 9.65 94.12 64.35
C SER A 164 8.65 95.07 65.06
N SER A 165 8.42 94.83 66.37
CA SER A 165 8.95 95.61 67.54
C SER A 165 8.16 95.34 68.84
N GLN A 166 8.85 95.52 69.98
CA GLN A 166 8.71 94.78 71.25
C GLN A 166 8.11 95.63 72.39
N ASN A 167 7.66 94.93 73.46
CA ASN A 167 7.71 95.32 74.89
C ASN A 167 6.43 95.64 75.69
N GLN A 168 5.26 95.15 75.28
CA GLN A 168 4.21 94.68 76.22
C GLN A 168 3.58 93.33 75.79
N LYS A 169 4.17 92.71 74.76
CA LYS A 169 3.66 91.55 74.02
C LYS A 169 4.07 90.22 74.65
N ASP A 170 5.18 90.16 75.36
CA ASP A 170 5.94 88.91 75.57
C ASP A 170 5.17 87.82 76.34
N LYS A 171 4.22 88.16 77.23
CA LYS A 171 3.37 87.17 77.93
C LYS A 171 2.13 86.73 77.15
N LEU A 172 1.56 87.60 76.31
CA LEU A 172 0.43 87.29 75.42
C LEU A 172 0.91 86.61 74.12
N GLU A 173 2.14 86.92 73.72
CA GLU A 173 2.85 86.35 72.58
C GLU A 173 3.34 84.93 72.90
N GLU A 174 3.74 84.62 74.14
CA GLU A 174 4.03 83.24 74.54
C GLU A 174 2.79 82.34 74.44
N ILE A 175 1.64 82.78 74.99
CA ILE A 175 0.38 82.04 74.91
C ILE A 175 -0.11 81.92 73.45
N SER A 176 0.05 82.97 72.65
CA SER A 176 -0.28 82.94 71.22
C SER A 176 0.68 82.04 70.44
N LYS A 177 1.98 82.03 70.76
CA LYS A 177 2.98 81.10 70.21
C LYS A 177 2.63 79.65 70.56
N TYR A 178 2.22 79.36 71.79
CA TYR A 178 1.79 78.01 72.17
C TYR A 178 0.49 77.59 71.48
N LYS A 179 -0.50 78.49 71.33
CA LYS A 179 -1.73 78.20 70.56
C LYS A 179 -1.46 77.99 69.08
N ILE A 180 -0.60 78.81 68.47
CA ILE A 180 -0.17 78.63 67.07
C ILE A 180 0.57 77.30 66.92
N LYS A 181 1.49 76.98 67.83
CA LYS A 181 2.25 75.73 67.81
C LYS A 181 1.37 74.50 68.05
N SER A 182 0.32 74.62 68.87
CA SER A 182 -0.72 73.60 69.07
C SER A 182 -1.54 73.40 67.80
N ALA A 183 -2.00 74.48 67.18
CA ALA A 183 -2.76 74.41 65.92
C ALA A 183 -1.89 73.88 64.76
N GLU A 184 -0.60 74.22 64.72
CA GLU A 184 0.37 73.66 63.77
C GLU A 184 0.59 72.16 64.00
N LEU A 185 0.66 71.72 65.26
CA LEU A 185 0.78 70.29 65.59
C LEU A 185 -0.49 69.52 65.23
N GLU A 186 -1.66 70.09 65.50
CA GLU A 186 -2.96 69.49 65.14
C GLU A 186 -3.14 69.42 63.62
N ALA A 187 -2.77 70.47 62.89
CA ALA A 187 -2.75 70.46 61.43
C ALA A 187 -1.77 69.41 60.87
N LYS A 188 -0.57 69.28 61.46
CA LYS A 188 0.39 68.22 61.09
C LYS A 188 -0.14 66.83 61.40
N TYR A 189 -0.81 66.64 62.53
CA TYR A 189 -1.42 65.38 62.90
C TYR A 189 -2.51 64.98 61.90
N ASN A 190 -3.45 65.88 61.60
CA ASN A 190 -4.50 65.64 60.61
C ASN A 190 -3.92 65.37 59.21
N GLN A 191 -2.83 66.04 58.85
CA GLN A 191 -2.13 65.80 57.59
C GLN A 191 -1.51 64.39 57.54
N ILE A 192 -0.84 63.98 58.62
CA ILE A 192 -0.29 62.62 58.78
C ILE A 192 -1.41 61.57 58.74
N GLU A 193 -2.54 61.81 59.41
CA GLU A 193 -3.69 60.90 59.41
C GLU A 193 -4.28 60.74 58.01
N SER A 194 -4.41 61.82 57.24
CA SER A 194 -4.85 61.74 55.83
C SER A 194 -3.86 60.98 54.93
N ILE A 195 -2.56 61.13 55.18
CA ILE A 195 -1.51 60.39 54.47
C ILE A 195 -1.61 58.90 54.81
N ASN A 196 -1.82 58.56 56.08
CA ASN A 196 -1.95 57.19 56.53
C ASN A 196 -3.19 56.51 55.94
N PHE A 197 -4.32 57.24 55.84
CA PHE A 197 -5.53 56.75 55.17
C PHE A 197 -5.26 56.44 53.69
N LYS A 198 -4.61 57.35 52.97
CA LYS A 198 -4.23 57.14 51.55
C LYS A 198 -3.27 55.97 51.37
N LEU A 199 -2.31 55.80 52.27
CA LEU A 199 -1.36 54.67 52.22
C LEU A 199 -2.08 53.34 52.46
N ASN A 200 -3.03 53.28 53.40
CA ASN A 200 -3.83 52.07 53.64
C ASN A 200 -4.74 51.73 52.44
N GLU A 201 -5.33 52.74 51.81
CA GLU A 201 -6.12 52.55 50.57
C GLU A 201 -5.24 52.02 49.43
N GLN A 202 -4.04 52.59 49.24
CA GLN A 202 -3.07 52.09 48.26
C GLN A 202 -2.61 50.67 48.56
N LEU A 203 -2.38 50.33 49.83
CA LEU A 203 -2.01 48.99 50.25
C LEU A 203 -3.12 47.98 49.95
N GLY A 204 -4.39 48.32 50.24
CA GLY A 204 -5.54 47.49 49.91
C GLY A 204 -5.70 47.25 48.41
N ASN A 205 -5.51 48.30 47.59
CA ASN A 205 -5.55 48.17 46.13
C ASN A 205 -4.41 47.28 45.61
N ALA A 206 -3.18 47.45 46.13
CA ALA A 206 -2.03 46.63 45.75
C ALA A 206 -2.22 45.14 46.15
N GLN A 207 -2.85 44.87 47.29
CA GLN A 207 -3.18 43.50 47.72
C GLN A 207 -4.22 42.85 46.80
N ASN A 208 -5.25 43.60 46.38
CA ASN A 208 -6.24 43.10 45.43
C ASN A 208 -5.62 42.82 44.05
N GLU A 209 -4.77 43.73 43.55
CA GLU A 209 -4.03 43.52 42.31
C GLU A 209 -3.12 42.28 42.38
N PHE A 210 -2.48 42.03 43.54
CA PHE A 210 -1.67 40.84 43.74
C PHE A 210 -2.49 39.55 43.66
N ILE A 211 -3.66 39.52 44.32
CA ILE A 211 -4.57 38.36 44.28
C ILE A 211 -5.08 38.13 42.84
N ASP A 212 -5.44 39.19 42.12
CA ASP A 212 -5.87 39.09 40.72
C ASP A 212 -4.77 38.56 39.80
N LEU A 213 -3.52 38.97 40.04
CA LEU A 213 -2.35 38.46 39.30
C LEU A 213 -2.06 36.99 39.64
N GLU A 214 -2.18 36.58 40.90
CA GLU A 214 -2.00 35.19 41.32
C GLU A 214 -3.05 34.26 40.69
N ASN A 215 -4.31 34.69 40.67
CA ASN A 215 -5.39 33.97 39.98
C ASN A 215 -5.15 33.87 38.46
N LYS A 216 -4.69 34.96 37.82
CA LYS A 216 -4.33 34.92 36.39
C LYS A 216 -3.16 33.97 36.12
N TYR A 217 -2.16 33.93 37.00
CA TYR A 217 -1.01 33.05 36.86
C TYR A 217 -1.40 31.57 36.95
N GLU A 218 -2.22 31.17 37.93
CA GLU A 218 -2.66 29.77 38.04
C GLU A 218 -3.57 29.36 36.87
N ASN A 219 -4.44 30.26 36.38
CA ASN A 219 -5.23 30.00 35.17
C ASN A 219 -4.35 29.81 33.92
N LEU A 220 -3.32 30.64 33.74
CA LEU A 220 -2.37 30.50 32.64
C LEU A 220 -1.58 29.20 32.72
N LYS A 221 -1.13 28.83 33.92
CA LYS A 221 -0.41 27.58 34.18
C LYS A 221 -1.28 26.35 33.93
N GLN A 222 -2.57 26.40 34.28
CA GLN A 222 -3.51 25.33 33.93
C GLN A 222 -3.70 25.22 32.41
N ALA A 223 -3.90 26.36 31.72
CA ALA A 223 -4.05 26.38 30.27
C ALA A 223 -2.79 25.86 29.55
N ASP A 224 -1.59 26.16 30.08
CA ASP A 224 -0.31 25.67 29.55
C ASP A 224 -0.20 24.15 29.69
N ASN A 225 -0.57 23.60 30.86
CA ASN A 225 -0.62 22.14 31.06
C ASN A 225 -1.61 21.44 30.11
N GLU A 226 -2.79 22.04 29.87
CA GLU A 226 -3.79 21.50 28.93
C GLU A 226 -3.29 21.53 27.48
N LYS A 227 -2.62 22.61 27.08
CA LYS A 227 -1.98 22.71 25.76
C LYS A 227 -0.86 21.69 25.61
N GLN A 228 -0.03 21.52 26.63
CA GLN A 228 1.06 20.55 26.61
C GLN A 228 0.55 19.11 26.50
N GLY A 229 -0.52 18.75 27.23
CA GLY A 229 -1.19 17.47 27.06
C GLY A 229 -1.77 17.27 25.65
N SER A 230 -2.32 18.33 25.04
CA SER A 230 -2.83 18.30 23.67
C SER A 230 -1.71 18.09 22.63
N ILE A 231 -0.55 18.73 22.83
CA ILE A 231 0.65 18.57 21.99
C ILE A 231 1.17 17.13 22.08
N GLU A 232 1.24 16.55 23.28
CA GLU A 232 1.64 15.15 23.46
C GLU A 232 0.70 14.19 22.73
N LEU A 233 -0.61 14.41 22.81
CA LEU A 233 -1.61 13.62 22.09
C LEU A 233 -1.44 13.73 20.56
N LEU A 234 -1.26 14.95 20.04
CA LEU A 234 -1.02 15.18 18.61
C LEU A 234 0.27 14.50 18.13
N ASN A 235 1.33 14.49 18.96
CA ASN A 235 2.58 13.79 18.64
C ASN A 235 2.41 12.27 18.59
N ILE A 236 1.55 11.70 19.44
CA ILE A 236 1.20 10.27 19.40
C ILE A 236 0.44 9.98 18.09
N GLN A 237 -0.57 10.78 17.76
CA GLN A 237 -1.35 10.62 16.52
C GLN A 237 -0.48 10.75 15.26
N LEU A 238 0.45 11.71 15.24
CA LEU A 238 1.41 11.87 14.14
C LEU A 238 2.29 10.63 13.96
N ARG A 239 2.72 10.01 15.06
CA ARG A 239 3.51 8.78 15.01
C ARG A 239 2.68 7.61 14.47
N GLU A 240 1.45 7.43 14.95
CA GLU A 240 0.54 6.39 14.46
C GLU A 240 0.27 6.54 12.96
N ILE A 241 -0.03 7.75 12.48
CA ILE A 241 -0.24 8.03 11.05
C ILE A 241 1.04 7.73 10.24
N THR A 242 2.21 8.03 10.78
CA THR A 242 3.49 7.74 10.12
C THR A 242 3.73 6.24 9.98
N ASP A 243 3.46 5.47 11.04
CA ASP A 243 3.58 4.00 11.04
C ASP A 243 2.57 3.33 10.08
N GLU A 244 1.33 3.84 10.02
CA GLU A 244 0.33 3.41 9.06
C GLU A 244 0.76 3.69 7.61
N LEU A 245 1.36 4.86 7.37
CA LEU A 245 1.84 5.25 6.05
C LEU A 245 3.03 4.39 5.60
N GLU A 246 3.96 4.05 6.50
CA GLU A 246 5.04 3.09 6.21
C GLU A 246 4.50 1.69 5.90
N THR A 247 3.50 1.24 6.66
CA THR A 247 2.82 -0.04 6.39
C THR A 247 2.15 -0.05 5.01
N CYS A 248 1.48 1.04 4.64
CA CYS A 248 0.88 1.21 3.32
C CYS A 248 1.94 1.21 2.20
N ARG A 249 3.08 1.91 2.40
CA ARG A 249 4.21 1.90 1.44
C ARG A 249 4.79 0.50 1.25
N TYR A 250 4.93 -0.25 2.34
CA TYR A 250 5.39 -1.63 2.28
C TYR A 250 4.43 -2.52 1.49
N ASN A 251 3.13 -2.46 1.78
CA ASN A 251 2.10 -3.22 1.09
C ASN A 251 2.03 -2.88 -0.41
N ASN A 252 2.11 -1.58 -0.76
CA ASN A 252 2.14 -1.14 -2.14
C ASN A 252 3.39 -1.67 -2.88
N SER A 253 4.54 -1.69 -2.21
CA SER A 253 5.77 -2.27 -2.76
C SER A 253 5.66 -3.78 -3.01
N GLN A 254 4.94 -4.52 -2.15
CA GLN A 254 4.66 -5.94 -2.38
C GLN A 254 3.71 -6.14 -3.57
N LEU A 255 2.61 -5.38 -3.62
CA LEU A 255 1.66 -5.41 -4.74
C LEU A 255 2.34 -5.10 -6.08
N GLN A 256 3.25 -4.13 -6.13
CA GLN A 256 4.01 -3.84 -7.35
C GLN A 256 4.87 -5.02 -7.82
N ARG A 257 5.48 -5.78 -6.89
CA ARG A 257 6.24 -6.99 -7.24
C ARG A 257 5.32 -8.09 -7.78
N GLU A 258 4.16 -8.29 -7.15
CA GLU A 258 3.17 -9.27 -7.61
C GLU A 258 2.63 -8.91 -8.99
N LEU A 259 2.32 -7.64 -9.22
CA LEU A 259 1.80 -7.13 -10.50
C LEU A 259 2.85 -7.28 -11.61
N LYS A 260 4.13 -7.00 -11.30
CA LYS A 260 5.25 -7.26 -12.23
C LYS A 260 5.37 -8.74 -12.56
N SER A 261 5.34 -9.62 -11.56
CA SER A 261 5.38 -11.08 -11.75
C SER A 261 4.19 -11.60 -12.57
N LEU A 262 2.99 -11.08 -12.32
CA LEU A 262 1.80 -11.42 -13.09
C LEU A 262 1.92 -10.97 -14.55
N ASN A 263 2.40 -9.75 -14.78
CA ASN A 263 2.61 -9.21 -16.13
C ASN A 263 3.66 -10.02 -16.91
N GLU A 264 4.74 -10.43 -16.25
CA GLU A 264 5.76 -11.33 -16.84
C GLU A 264 5.15 -12.70 -17.21
N ARG A 265 4.31 -13.28 -16.34
CA ARG A 265 3.59 -14.54 -16.63
C ARG A 265 2.65 -14.39 -17.82
N HIS A 266 1.86 -13.32 -17.87
CA HIS A 266 0.94 -13.04 -18.98
C HIS A 266 1.70 -12.83 -20.29
N SER A 267 2.81 -12.09 -20.27
CA SER A 267 3.66 -11.87 -21.44
C SER A 267 4.22 -13.17 -22.00
N ARG A 268 4.70 -14.07 -21.12
CA ARG A 268 5.17 -15.41 -21.52
C ARG A 268 4.05 -16.29 -22.07
N ALA A 269 2.86 -16.26 -21.44
CA ALA A 269 1.70 -17.01 -21.93
C ALA A 269 1.26 -16.52 -23.31
N PHE A 270 1.24 -15.20 -23.52
CA PHE A 270 0.92 -14.58 -24.81
C PHE A 270 1.95 -14.95 -25.88
N GLN A 271 3.25 -14.87 -25.59
CA GLN A 271 4.30 -15.33 -26.50
C GLN A 271 4.17 -16.80 -26.87
N LYS A 272 3.87 -17.67 -25.89
CA LYS A 272 3.63 -19.09 -26.14
C LYS A 272 2.43 -19.30 -27.08
N SER A 273 1.31 -18.63 -26.80
CA SER A 273 0.11 -18.69 -27.65
C SER A 273 0.39 -18.18 -29.07
N ALA A 274 1.18 -17.12 -29.22
CA ALA A 274 1.56 -16.59 -30.53
C ALA A 274 2.43 -17.58 -31.32
N ASN A 275 3.37 -18.25 -30.65
CA ASN A 275 4.19 -19.30 -31.26
C ASN A 275 3.37 -20.53 -31.65
N ASP A 276 2.44 -20.97 -30.79
CA ASP A 276 1.54 -22.09 -31.07
C ASP A 276 0.62 -21.77 -32.25
N LEU A 277 0.10 -20.54 -32.35
CA LEU A 277 -0.73 -20.11 -33.48
C LEU A 277 0.07 -20.12 -34.79
N LYS A 278 1.32 -19.63 -34.77
CA LYS A 278 2.20 -19.65 -35.95
C LYS A 278 2.50 -21.08 -36.39
N SER A 279 2.80 -21.98 -35.45
CA SER A 279 3.00 -23.41 -35.72
C SER A 279 1.76 -24.05 -36.37
N LYS A 280 0.56 -23.70 -35.88
CA LYS A 280 -0.70 -24.16 -36.45
C LYS A 280 -0.97 -23.58 -37.85
N GLU A 281 -0.61 -22.32 -38.08
CA GLU A 281 -0.72 -21.71 -39.41
C GLU A 281 0.21 -22.40 -40.43
N ASP A 282 1.43 -22.74 -40.01
CA ASP A 282 2.38 -23.49 -40.84
C ASP A 282 1.89 -24.92 -41.12
N GLU A 283 1.28 -25.59 -40.12
CA GLU A 283 0.62 -26.90 -40.29
C GLU A 283 -0.54 -26.81 -41.31
N VAL A 284 -1.39 -25.79 -41.22
CA VAL A 284 -2.48 -25.55 -42.17
C VAL A 284 -1.95 -25.30 -43.59
N LYS A 285 -0.88 -24.50 -43.75
CA LYS A 285 -0.23 -24.30 -45.06
C LYS A 285 0.28 -25.61 -45.64
N LEU A 286 0.90 -26.46 -44.81
CA LEU A 286 1.36 -27.78 -45.24
C LEU A 286 0.20 -28.69 -45.65
N LEU A 287 -0.92 -28.66 -44.91
CA LEU A 287 -2.14 -29.39 -45.25
C LEU A 287 -2.73 -28.90 -46.58
N TYR A 288 -2.74 -27.59 -46.85
CA TYR A 288 -3.17 -27.05 -48.15
C TYR A 288 -2.27 -27.53 -49.28
N ILE A 289 -0.95 -27.50 -49.11
CA ILE A 289 0.01 -28.02 -50.10
C ILE A 289 -0.25 -29.52 -50.35
N ARG A 290 -0.46 -30.30 -49.29
CA ARG A 290 -0.78 -31.72 -49.40
C ARG A 290 -2.13 -31.97 -50.07
N LEU A 291 -3.15 -31.16 -49.76
CA LEU A 291 -4.46 -31.24 -50.38
C LEU A 291 -4.36 -30.94 -51.89
N ASP A 292 -3.62 -29.90 -52.28
CA ASP A 292 -3.38 -29.57 -53.70
C ASP A 292 -2.65 -30.72 -54.42
N ALA A 293 -1.65 -31.32 -53.77
CA ALA A 293 -0.97 -32.49 -54.31
C ALA A 293 -1.91 -33.70 -54.46
N LEU A 294 -2.77 -33.95 -53.46
CA LEU A 294 -3.77 -35.02 -53.52
C LEU A 294 -4.83 -34.75 -54.60
N VAL A 295 -5.27 -33.51 -54.77
CA VAL A 295 -6.21 -33.14 -55.84
C VAL A 295 -5.58 -33.41 -57.20
N LYS A 296 -4.32 -33.03 -57.42
CA LYS A 296 -3.59 -33.37 -58.65
C LYS A 296 -3.50 -34.88 -58.86
N GLN A 297 -3.13 -35.63 -57.84
CA GLN A 297 -3.10 -37.10 -57.90
C GLN A 297 -4.48 -37.71 -58.17
N ILE A 298 -5.57 -37.16 -57.61
CA ILE A 298 -6.94 -37.60 -57.91
C ILE A 298 -7.27 -37.31 -59.37
N THR A 299 -6.94 -36.13 -59.91
CA THR A 299 -7.19 -35.85 -61.33
C THR A 299 -6.39 -36.74 -62.28
N GLU A 300 -5.15 -37.08 -61.92
CA GLU A 300 -4.33 -38.06 -62.66
C GLU A 300 -4.88 -39.49 -62.51
N LYS A 301 -5.38 -39.82 -61.32
CA LYS A 301 -6.06 -41.09 -61.05
C LYS A 301 -7.36 -41.19 -61.83
N ASP A 302 -8.20 -40.17 -61.86
CA ASP A 302 -9.46 -40.18 -62.62
C ASP A 302 -9.20 -40.33 -64.12
N SER A 303 -8.16 -39.66 -64.63
CA SER A 303 -7.69 -39.84 -66.01
C SER A 303 -7.22 -41.28 -66.29
N SER A 304 -6.41 -41.85 -65.39
CA SER A 304 -5.94 -43.24 -65.53
C SER A 304 -7.03 -44.28 -65.26
N GLU A 305 -8.01 -44.00 -64.40
CA GLU A 305 -9.17 -44.84 -64.13
C GLU A 305 -10.12 -44.85 -65.32
N ASN A 306 -10.32 -43.72 -66.00
CA ASN A 306 -11.07 -43.69 -67.26
C ASN A 306 -10.36 -44.53 -68.34
N LYS A 307 -9.03 -44.47 -68.41
CA LYS A 307 -8.24 -45.33 -69.29
C LYS A 307 -8.33 -46.81 -68.87
N LEU A 308 -8.32 -47.09 -67.57
CA LEU A 308 -8.48 -48.44 -67.02
C LEU A 308 -9.87 -49.00 -67.34
N LYS A 309 -10.94 -48.26 -67.07
CA LYS A 309 -12.33 -48.66 -67.41
C LYS A 309 -12.48 -48.96 -68.89
N PHE A 310 -11.85 -48.16 -69.75
CA PHE A 310 -11.81 -48.45 -71.19
C PHE A 310 -11.10 -49.77 -71.49
N MET A 311 -9.94 -50.03 -70.87
CA MET A 311 -9.22 -51.30 -71.01
C MET A 311 -9.96 -52.48 -70.39
N GLU A 312 -10.57 -52.33 -69.22
CA GLU A 312 -11.40 -53.33 -68.56
C GLU A 312 -12.62 -53.67 -69.40
N GLN A 313 -13.25 -52.69 -70.03
CA GLN A 313 -14.34 -52.93 -70.97
C GLN A 313 -13.85 -53.70 -72.20
N GLN A 314 -12.66 -53.41 -72.73
CA GLN A 314 -12.07 -54.23 -73.79
C GLN A 314 -11.78 -55.66 -73.33
N ILE A 315 -11.22 -55.83 -72.13
CA ILE A 315 -10.94 -57.15 -71.55
C ILE A 315 -12.23 -57.92 -71.31
N ALA A 316 -13.26 -57.28 -70.73
CA ALA A 316 -14.56 -57.89 -70.48
C ALA A 316 -15.24 -58.29 -71.79
N ASN A 317 -15.16 -57.46 -72.84
CA ASN A 317 -15.64 -57.80 -74.17
C ASN A 317 -14.89 -59.01 -74.74
N GLN A 318 -13.56 -59.02 -74.66
CA GLN A 318 -12.73 -60.15 -75.12
C GLN A 318 -13.03 -61.43 -74.32
N GLN A 319 -13.16 -61.34 -73.01
CA GLN A 319 -13.53 -62.46 -72.15
C GLN A 319 -14.95 -62.95 -72.44
N GLY A 320 -15.88 -62.05 -72.75
CA GLY A 320 -17.22 -62.36 -73.23
C GLY A 320 -17.17 -63.15 -74.54
N THR A 321 -16.43 -62.66 -75.54
CA THR A 321 -16.23 -63.37 -76.81
C THR A 321 -15.56 -64.72 -76.61
N ILE A 322 -14.53 -64.82 -75.75
CA ILE A 322 -13.89 -66.10 -75.41
C ILE A 322 -14.89 -67.03 -74.72
N GLY A 323 -15.73 -66.52 -73.82
CA GLY A 323 -16.77 -67.28 -73.14
C GLY A 323 -17.82 -67.82 -74.12
N GLU A 324 -18.30 -66.99 -75.04
CA GLU A 324 -19.21 -67.37 -76.12
C GLU A 324 -18.58 -68.42 -77.05
N LEU A 325 -17.32 -68.24 -77.43
CA LEU A 325 -16.58 -69.21 -78.25
C LEU A 325 -16.41 -70.55 -77.52
N ARG A 326 -16.10 -70.53 -76.22
CA ARG A 326 -16.02 -71.75 -75.39
C ARG A 326 -17.36 -72.44 -75.29
N SER A 327 -18.44 -71.71 -75.04
CA SER A 327 -19.78 -72.27 -74.97
C SER A 327 -20.25 -72.82 -76.32
N GLY A 328 -19.95 -72.12 -77.42
CA GLY A 328 -20.23 -72.58 -78.78
C GLY A 328 -19.44 -73.84 -79.14
N LEU A 329 -18.17 -73.92 -78.73
CA LEU A 329 -17.34 -75.12 -78.88
C LEU A 329 -17.92 -76.28 -78.08
N GLU A 330 -18.27 -76.07 -76.82
CA GLU A 330 -18.87 -77.09 -75.95
C GLU A 330 -20.18 -77.64 -76.55
N GLN A 331 -21.08 -76.76 -77.02
CA GLN A 331 -22.31 -77.16 -77.70
C GLN A 331 -22.06 -77.94 -78.99
N ALA A 332 -21.06 -77.55 -79.79
CA ALA A 332 -20.70 -78.27 -81.01
C ALA A 332 -20.15 -79.66 -80.68
N LEU A 333 -19.32 -79.76 -79.64
CA LEU A 333 -18.74 -81.02 -79.16
C LEU A 333 -19.83 -81.96 -78.63
N ASP A 334 -20.81 -81.45 -77.89
CA ASP A 334 -21.95 -82.23 -77.40
C ASP A 334 -22.83 -82.76 -78.55
N ARG A 335 -23.08 -81.94 -79.57
CA ARG A 335 -23.81 -82.37 -80.78
C ARG A 335 -23.03 -83.43 -81.57
N ALA A 336 -21.71 -83.25 -81.70
CA ALA A 336 -20.84 -84.22 -82.34
C ALA A 336 -20.85 -85.56 -81.59
N ASN A 337 -20.75 -85.53 -80.26
CA ASN A 337 -20.83 -86.72 -79.42
C ASN A 337 -22.19 -87.43 -79.56
N PHE A 338 -23.30 -86.69 -79.63
CA PHE A 338 -24.62 -87.26 -79.90
C PHE A 338 -24.70 -87.94 -81.27
N ALA A 339 -24.24 -87.26 -82.32
CA ALA A 339 -24.21 -87.79 -83.68
C ALA A 339 -23.32 -89.03 -83.81
N GLU A 340 -22.16 -89.04 -83.14
CA GLU A 340 -21.28 -90.22 -83.08
C GLU A 340 -21.97 -91.40 -82.38
N THR A 341 -22.70 -91.13 -81.30
CA THR A 341 -23.47 -92.17 -80.59
C THR A 341 -24.60 -92.75 -81.46
N GLU A 342 -25.31 -91.92 -82.23
CA GLU A 342 -26.30 -92.39 -83.22
C GLU A 342 -25.65 -93.17 -84.37
N LEU A 343 -24.53 -92.70 -84.91
CA LEU A 343 -23.79 -93.40 -85.95
C LEU A 343 -23.37 -94.80 -85.48
N ILE A 344 -22.91 -94.93 -84.24
CA ILE A 344 -22.60 -96.22 -83.61
C ILE A 344 -23.85 -97.11 -83.52
N LYS A 345 -25.02 -96.56 -83.15
CA LYS A 345 -26.29 -97.30 -83.13
C LYS A 345 -26.69 -97.79 -84.52
N TYR A 346 -26.62 -96.93 -85.55
CA TYR A 346 -26.93 -97.29 -86.93
C TYR A 346 -25.94 -98.32 -87.50
N LYS A 347 -24.64 -98.20 -87.23
CA LYS A 347 -23.63 -99.22 -87.59
C LYS A 347 -23.92 -100.58 -86.95
N ARG A 348 -24.38 -100.61 -85.69
CA ARG A 348 -24.82 -101.87 -85.04
C ARG A 348 -26.07 -102.47 -85.69
N LEU A 349 -27.05 -101.66 -86.07
CA LEU A 349 -28.25 -102.11 -86.80
C LEU A 349 -27.90 -102.64 -88.20
N HIS A 350 -26.97 -102.00 -88.89
CA HIS A 350 -26.55 -102.40 -90.24
C HIS A 350 -25.70 -103.69 -90.25
N ASN A 351 -24.85 -103.90 -89.24
CA ASN A 351 -24.08 -105.15 -89.09
C ASN A 351 -24.94 -106.37 -88.75
N ASN A 352 -26.15 -106.19 -88.22
CA ASN A 352 -27.07 -107.29 -87.97
C ASN A 352 -27.87 -107.74 -89.21
N ASN A 353 -27.78 -107.03 -90.34
CA ASN A 353 -28.59 -107.32 -91.54
C ASN A 353 -27.80 -107.63 -92.83
N ILE A 354 -26.50 -107.35 -92.95
CA ILE A 354 -25.73 -107.62 -94.18
C ILE A 354 -24.28 -108.02 -93.86
N ASN A 355 -23.89 -109.21 -94.29
CA ASN A 355 -22.53 -109.75 -94.20
C ASN A 355 -21.80 -109.49 -95.55
N ILE A 356 -21.36 -108.25 -95.81
CA ILE A 356 -20.51 -107.91 -96.96
C ILE A 356 -19.45 -106.88 -96.53
N GLN A 357 -18.19 -107.24 -96.81
CA GLN A 357 -16.99 -106.42 -96.70
C GLN A 357 -17.11 -105.12 -97.53
N ASN A 358 -16.93 -103.97 -96.89
CA ASN A 358 -16.00 -102.93 -97.34
C ASN A 358 -15.80 -101.89 -96.23
N ASN A 359 -14.55 -101.80 -95.80
CA ASN A 359 -14.06 -100.93 -94.75
C ASN A 359 -13.73 -99.56 -95.39
N THR A 360 -14.52 -98.53 -95.11
CA THR A 360 -14.09 -97.13 -95.31
C THR A 360 -14.23 -96.41 -93.97
N ASN A 361 -13.09 -96.12 -93.36
CA ASN A 361 -12.96 -95.24 -92.21
C ASN A 361 -13.22 -93.80 -92.67
N SER A 362 -14.40 -93.24 -92.34
CA SER A 362 -14.74 -91.85 -92.66
C SER A 362 -14.27 -90.83 -91.62
N ASN A 363 -13.57 -91.23 -90.54
CA ASN A 363 -13.00 -90.29 -89.55
C ASN A 363 -11.57 -89.83 -89.90
N THR A 364 -10.93 -90.44 -90.90
CA THR A 364 -9.60 -89.99 -91.39
C THR A 364 -9.68 -88.95 -92.51
N ASP A 365 -10.85 -88.74 -93.10
CA ASP A 365 -10.99 -87.77 -94.20
C ASP A 365 -11.10 -86.33 -93.70
N SER A 366 -11.58 -86.08 -92.48
CA SER A 366 -11.61 -84.72 -91.90
C SER A 366 -10.22 -84.24 -91.49
N ASP A 367 -9.43 -85.07 -90.81
CA ASP A 367 -8.07 -84.73 -90.41
C ASP A 367 -7.14 -84.61 -91.63
N ASN A 368 -7.32 -85.48 -92.64
CA ASN A 368 -6.65 -85.32 -93.93
C ASN A 368 -7.12 -84.07 -94.68
N SER A 369 -8.38 -83.64 -94.56
CA SER A 369 -8.87 -82.43 -95.22
C SER A 369 -8.37 -81.14 -94.57
N ILE A 370 -8.21 -81.11 -93.24
CA ILE A 370 -7.62 -79.97 -92.51
C ILE A 370 -6.12 -79.91 -92.78
N SER A 371 -5.41 -81.05 -92.68
CA SER A 371 -4.00 -81.14 -93.08
C SER A 371 -3.81 -80.77 -94.54
N LEU A 372 -4.64 -81.25 -95.48
CA LEU A 372 -4.59 -80.83 -96.88
C LEU A 372 -4.91 -79.35 -97.05
N HIS A 373 -5.82 -78.76 -96.25
CA HIS A 373 -6.13 -77.34 -96.32
C HIS A 373 -4.96 -76.48 -95.82
N ASP A 374 -4.31 -76.90 -94.73
CA ASP A 374 -3.13 -76.26 -94.16
C ASP A 374 -1.89 -76.47 -95.05
N ASP A 375 -1.74 -77.65 -95.65
CA ASP A 375 -0.69 -77.98 -96.62
C ASP A 375 -0.91 -77.22 -97.94
N LEU A 376 -2.14 -77.10 -98.44
CA LEU A 376 -2.47 -76.31 -99.63
C LEU A 376 -2.33 -74.80 -99.38
N ASN A 377 -2.67 -74.30 -98.19
CA ASN A 377 -2.42 -72.91 -97.82
C ASN A 377 -0.92 -72.65 -97.66
N SER A 378 -0.18 -73.56 -97.02
CA SER A 378 1.28 -73.49 -96.92
C SER A 378 1.93 -73.56 -98.30
N CYS A 379 1.46 -74.42 -99.21
CA CYS A 379 1.94 -74.54 -100.58
C CYS A 379 1.56 -73.32 -101.46
N LYS A 380 0.36 -72.75 -101.32
CA LYS A 380 -0.01 -71.50 -102.01
C LYS A 380 0.85 -70.31 -101.59
N ILE A 381 1.33 -70.30 -100.35
CA ILE A 381 2.26 -69.28 -99.89
C ILE A 381 3.69 -69.58 -100.41
N THR A 382 4.07 -70.85 -100.67
CA THR A 382 5.39 -71.20 -101.25
C THR A 382 5.59 -70.79 -102.72
N GLU A 383 4.55 -70.59 -103.53
CA GLU A 383 4.71 -70.11 -104.92
C GLU A 383 5.13 -68.63 -104.98
N ASN A 384 4.94 -67.86 -103.91
CA ASN A 384 5.47 -66.50 -103.74
C ASN A 384 6.63 -66.53 -102.73
N GLN A 385 7.82 -66.95 -103.19
CA GLN A 385 9.01 -67.24 -102.38
C GLN A 385 9.59 -66.07 -101.53
N SER A 386 8.97 -64.88 -101.50
CA SER A 386 9.37 -63.78 -100.61
C SER A 386 8.56 -63.67 -99.31
N ASN A 387 7.38 -64.30 -99.19
CA ASN A 387 6.45 -64.02 -98.07
C ASN A 387 6.45 -65.05 -96.92
N LEU A 388 7.04 -66.23 -97.11
CA LEU A 388 7.04 -67.27 -96.06
C LEU A 388 8.05 -66.99 -94.95
N ASN A 389 9.26 -66.57 -95.30
CA ASN A 389 10.25 -66.18 -94.29
C ASN A 389 9.79 -64.94 -93.52
N ASP A 390 9.21 -63.93 -94.19
CA ASP A 390 8.60 -62.78 -93.52
C ASP A 390 7.43 -63.17 -92.60
N SER A 391 6.65 -64.19 -92.95
CA SER A 391 5.57 -64.70 -92.08
C SER A 391 6.10 -65.47 -90.87
N PHE A 392 7.14 -66.29 -91.03
CA PHE A 392 7.78 -67.01 -89.93
C PHE A 392 8.55 -66.08 -88.99
N ASP A 393 9.23 -65.07 -89.54
CA ASP A 393 9.92 -64.03 -88.78
C ASP A 393 8.91 -63.15 -88.03
N ASN A 394 7.77 -62.80 -88.64
CA ASN A 394 6.69 -62.09 -87.95
C ASN A 394 5.98 -62.95 -86.88
N GLN A 395 5.81 -64.26 -87.10
CA GLN A 395 5.27 -65.16 -86.08
C GLN A 395 6.22 -65.33 -84.90
N THR A 396 7.52 -65.53 -85.15
CA THR A 396 8.52 -65.67 -84.09
C THR A 396 8.73 -64.35 -83.33
N ALA A 397 8.67 -63.21 -84.00
CA ALA A 397 8.64 -61.88 -83.37
C ALA A 397 7.38 -61.69 -82.52
N SER A 398 6.19 -62.03 -83.04
CA SER A 398 4.93 -61.93 -82.29
C SER A 398 4.89 -62.86 -81.08
N GLN A 399 5.42 -64.07 -81.18
CA GLN A 399 5.51 -65.02 -80.07
C GLN A 399 6.54 -64.59 -79.04
N SER A 400 7.67 -64.03 -79.47
CA SER A 400 8.66 -63.42 -78.57
C SER A 400 8.06 -62.27 -77.77
N ASP A 401 7.29 -61.40 -78.44
CA ASP A 401 6.56 -60.30 -77.81
C ASP A 401 5.46 -60.79 -76.85
N GLU A 402 4.74 -61.87 -77.18
CA GLU A 402 3.79 -62.49 -76.25
C GLU A 402 4.49 -63.08 -75.02
N PHE A 403 5.62 -63.75 -75.20
CA PHE A 403 6.39 -64.31 -74.08
C PHE A 403 6.96 -63.20 -73.19
N ALA A 404 7.41 -62.10 -73.80
CA ALA A 404 7.82 -60.90 -73.07
C ALA A 404 6.66 -60.32 -72.26
N LYS A 405 5.47 -60.14 -72.87
CA LYS A 405 4.26 -59.68 -72.18
C LYS A 405 3.86 -60.60 -71.02
N LEU A 406 3.94 -61.92 -71.21
CA LEU A 406 3.62 -62.90 -70.17
C LEU A 406 4.60 -62.82 -69.00
N LYS A 407 5.90 -62.68 -69.30
CA LYS A 407 6.95 -62.50 -68.31
C LYS A 407 6.77 -61.22 -67.51
N THR A 408 6.48 -60.09 -68.17
CA THR A 408 6.17 -58.82 -67.52
C THR A 408 4.95 -58.94 -66.60
N ARG A 409 3.90 -59.66 -67.03
CA ARG A 409 2.70 -59.89 -66.21
C ARG A 409 3.01 -60.71 -64.96
N LEU A 410 3.87 -61.72 -65.08
CA LEU A 410 4.27 -62.56 -63.94
C LEU A 410 5.14 -61.77 -62.95
N GLU A 411 6.02 -60.91 -63.45
CA GLU A 411 6.83 -59.98 -62.63
C GLU A 411 5.95 -58.95 -61.89
N LEU A 412 4.91 -58.42 -62.55
CA LEU A 412 3.93 -57.52 -61.93
C LEU A 412 3.17 -58.20 -60.79
N ILE A 413 2.68 -59.42 -60.99
CA ILE A 413 1.99 -60.19 -59.93
C ILE A 413 2.93 -60.46 -58.75
N GLN A 414 4.20 -60.74 -59.00
CA GLN A 414 5.20 -60.92 -57.93
C GLN A 414 5.57 -59.61 -57.22
N TYR A 415 5.46 -58.48 -57.90
CA TYR A 415 5.66 -57.16 -57.30
C TYR A 415 4.48 -56.79 -56.39
N GLU A 416 3.24 -56.92 -56.87
CA GLU A 416 2.03 -56.66 -56.08
C GLU A 416 2.00 -57.50 -54.79
N LYS A 417 2.38 -58.78 -54.89
CA LYS A 417 2.50 -59.63 -53.70
C LYS A 417 3.48 -59.06 -52.66
N ARG A 418 4.62 -58.52 -53.09
CA ARG A 418 5.62 -57.94 -52.20
C ARG A 418 5.16 -56.63 -51.59
N GLU A 419 4.44 -55.78 -52.33
CA GLU A 419 3.86 -54.55 -51.76
C GLU A 419 2.82 -54.87 -50.70
N LEU A 420 1.90 -55.79 -50.96
CA LEU A 420 0.89 -56.20 -49.97
C LEU A 420 1.54 -56.77 -48.70
N GLU A 421 2.62 -57.54 -48.83
CA GLU A 421 3.39 -58.03 -47.66
C GLU A 421 4.06 -56.89 -46.87
N ASN A 422 4.50 -55.82 -47.54
CA ASN A 422 5.11 -54.66 -46.90
C ASN A 422 4.08 -53.77 -46.21
N GLU A 423 2.96 -53.48 -46.88
CA GLU A 423 1.84 -52.73 -46.29
C GLU A 423 1.34 -53.42 -45.03
N ASN A 424 1.21 -54.74 -45.06
CA ASN A 424 0.76 -55.52 -43.89
C ASN A 424 1.76 -55.42 -42.71
N LYS A 425 3.07 -55.40 -42.99
CA LYS A 425 4.10 -55.19 -41.95
C LYS A 425 4.05 -53.77 -41.38
N GLU A 426 3.88 -52.75 -42.21
CA GLU A 426 3.77 -51.36 -41.79
C GLU A 426 2.53 -51.16 -40.91
N PHE A 427 1.41 -51.79 -41.28
CA PHE A 427 0.18 -51.77 -40.50
C PHE A 427 0.37 -52.39 -39.11
N CYS A 428 1.08 -53.52 -39.02
CA CYS A 428 1.43 -54.15 -37.75
C CYS A 428 2.32 -53.28 -36.86
N LEU A 429 3.25 -52.52 -37.44
CA LEU A 429 4.11 -51.59 -36.70
C LEU A 429 3.32 -50.39 -36.17
N LYS A 430 2.51 -49.74 -37.02
CA LYS A 430 1.64 -48.62 -36.61
C LYS A 430 0.68 -49.03 -35.50
N PHE A 431 0.14 -50.24 -35.56
CA PHE A 431 -0.73 -50.78 -34.51
C PHE A 431 0.00 -50.94 -33.16
N LYS A 432 1.26 -51.41 -33.17
CA LYS A 432 2.08 -51.53 -31.96
C LYS A 432 2.44 -50.15 -31.37
N GLU A 433 2.78 -49.18 -32.21
CA GLU A 433 3.08 -47.80 -31.76
C GLU A 433 1.85 -47.11 -31.16
N PHE A 434 0.68 -47.30 -31.76
CA PHE A 434 -0.58 -46.81 -31.22
C PHE A 434 -0.87 -47.39 -29.82
N SER A 435 -0.71 -48.71 -29.65
CA SER A 435 -0.90 -49.36 -28.34
C SER A 435 0.08 -48.85 -27.27
N ASN A 436 1.33 -48.57 -27.64
CA ASN A 436 2.34 -48.07 -26.70
C ASN A 436 2.13 -46.60 -26.32
N SER A 437 1.74 -45.75 -27.28
CA SER A 437 1.48 -44.33 -27.03
C SER A 437 0.23 -44.11 -26.17
N GLN A 438 -0.82 -44.91 -26.37
CA GLN A 438 -2.02 -44.86 -25.53
C GLN A 438 -1.73 -45.27 -24.08
N SER A 439 -0.93 -46.32 -23.88
CA SER A 439 -0.48 -46.76 -22.54
C SER A 439 0.31 -45.67 -21.79
N LYS A 440 1.20 -44.95 -22.50
CA LYS A 440 1.98 -43.85 -21.91
C LYS A 440 1.10 -42.65 -21.50
N ASN A 441 0.12 -42.28 -22.32
CA ASN A 441 -0.81 -41.18 -22.03
C ASN A 441 -1.71 -41.51 -20.82
N ILE A 442 -2.18 -42.76 -20.73
CA ILE A 442 -2.98 -43.24 -19.58
C ILE A 442 -2.15 -43.17 -18.29
N LEU A 443 -0.87 -43.56 -18.33
CA LEU A 443 0.01 -43.51 -17.17
C LEU A 443 0.31 -42.07 -16.69
N GLU A 444 0.48 -41.12 -17.61
CA GLU A 444 0.68 -39.71 -17.27
C GLU A 444 -0.57 -39.09 -16.62
N LYS A 445 -1.75 -39.37 -17.15
CA LYS A 445 -3.03 -38.94 -16.55
C LYS A 445 -3.26 -39.55 -15.17
N ALA A 446 -2.88 -40.82 -14.97
CA ALA A 446 -2.97 -41.46 -13.65
C ALA A 446 -2.07 -40.78 -12.61
N LYS A 447 -0.84 -40.41 -12.98
CA LYS A 447 0.08 -39.65 -12.11
C LYS A 447 -0.42 -38.23 -11.80
N GLU A 448 -1.12 -37.60 -12.74
CA GLU A 448 -1.72 -36.28 -12.54
C GLU A 448 -2.91 -36.35 -11.56
N ILE A 449 -3.77 -37.35 -11.71
CA ILE A 449 -4.87 -37.61 -10.76
C ILE A 449 -4.34 -37.87 -9.34
N GLU A 450 -3.25 -38.63 -9.21
CA GLU A 450 -2.64 -38.92 -7.91
C GLU A 450 -2.06 -37.66 -7.25
N ARG A 451 -1.48 -36.74 -8.04
CA ARG A 451 -1.03 -35.43 -7.53
C ARG A 451 -2.20 -34.58 -7.04
N PHE A 452 -3.29 -34.48 -7.80
CA PHE A 452 -4.48 -33.75 -7.37
C PHE A 452 -5.09 -34.33 -6.09
N LYS A 453 -5.04 -35.65 -5.91
CA LYS A 453 -5.53 -36.31 -4.70
C LYS A 453 -4.71 -35.89 -3.46
N GLN A 454 -3.39 -35.87 -3.58
CA GLN A 454 -2.50 -35.43 -2.48
C GLN A 454 -2.70 -33.95 -2.13
N GLU A 455 -2.90 -33.10 -3.15
CA GLU A 455 -3.18 -31.67 -2.95
C GLU A 455 -4.52 -31.46 -2.23
N CYS A 456 -5.57 -32.20 -2.61
CA CYS A 456 -6.86 -32.15 -1.92
C CYS A 456 -6.75 -32.57 -0.45
N GLU A 457 -5.97 -33.61 -0.15
CA GLU A 457 -5.76 -34.09 1.22
C GLU A 457 -4.97 -33.06 2.07
N SER A 458 -3.97 -32.41 1.47
CA SER A 458 -3.24 -31.31 2.11
C SER A 458 -4.19 -30.14 2.44
N ASN A 459 -4.99 -29.71 1.47
CA ASN A 459 -5.95 -28.61 1.64
C ASN A 459 -7.02 -28.94 2.69
N GLN A 460 -7.47 -30.19 2.76
CA GLN A 460 -8.42 -30.64 3.78
C GLN A 460 -7.83 -30.57 5.20
N ASN A 461 -6.54 -30.93 5.35
CA ASN A 461 -5.85 -30.84 6.62
C ASN A 461 -5.61 -29.38 7.05
N GLU A 462 -5.30 -28.51 6.10
CA GLU A 462 -5.16 -27.08 6.35
C GLU A 462 -6.49 -26.44 6.78
N LEU A 463 -7.60 -26.81 6.11
CA LEU A 463 -8.93 -26.36 6.48
C LEU A 463 -9.28 -26.73 7.94
N LYS A 464 -9.00 -27.98 8.35
CA LYS A 464 -9.21 -28.41 9.75
C LYS A 464 -8.37 -27.59 10.74
N ARG A 465 -7.12 -27.26 10.39
CA ARG A 465 -6.27 -26.40 11.24
C ARG A 465 -6.82 -24.99 11.37
N MET A 466 -7.37 -24.44 10.29
CA MET A 466 -7.98 -23.11 10.29
C MET A 466 -9.26 -23.08 11.14
N GLN A 467 -10.12 -24.09 11.01
CA GLN A 467 -11.32 -24.23 11.85
C GLN A 467 -10.96 -24.33 13.34
N GLN A 468 -9.90 -25.05 13.70
CA GLN A 468 -9.46 -25.11 15.09
C GLN A 468 -8.95 -23.75 15.59
N LYS A 469 -8.22 -23.00 14.76
CA LYS A 469 -7.78 -21.64 15.12
C LYS A 469 -8.96 -20.70 15.33
N GLU A 470 -9.99 -20.80 14.50
CA GLU A 470 -11.22 -20.01 14.62
C GLU A 470 -11.94 -20.29 15.94
N ILE A 471 -12.13 -21.57 16.30
CA ILE A 471 -12.72 -21.97 17.59
C ILE A 471 -11.92 -21.37 18.76
N ASN A 472 -10.58 -21.48 18.74
CA ASN A 472 -9.74 -20.95 19.79
C ASN A 472 -9.81 -19.41 19.90
N LEU A 473 -10.01 -18.70 18.78
CA LEU A 473 -10.19 -17.24 18.77
C LEU A 473 -11.55 -16.85 19.34
N ILE A 474 -12.61 -17.59 19.00
CA ILE A 474 -13.96 -17.37 19.56
C ILE A 474 -13.94 -17.56 21.09
N GLU A 475 -13.28 -18.61 21.59
CA GLU A 475 -13.13 -18.82 23.04
C GLU A 475 -12.36 -17.68 23.71
N LYS A 476 -11.25 -17.21 23.11
CA LYS A 476 -10.50 -16.07 23.65
C LYS A 476 -11.33 -14.79 23.68
N ASN A 477 -12.09 -14.50 22.63
CA ASN A 477 -12.97 -13.33 22.60
C ASN A 477 -14.02 -13.40 23.69
N LYS A 478 -14.60 -14.58 23.94
CA LYS A 478 -15.55 -14.78 25.03
C LYS A 478 -14.93 -14.48 26.40
N LEU A 479 -13.69 -14.94 26.65
CA LEU A 479 -12.98 -14.63 27.90
C LEU A 479 -12.72 -13.13 28.06
N ILE A 480 -12.34 -12.44 26.97
CA ILE A 480 -12.15 -10.98 26.98
C ILE A 480 -13.47 -10.25 27.27
N GLU A 481 -14.59 -10.70 26.69
CA GLU A 481 -15.91 -10.12 26.98
C GLU A 481 -16.34 -10.33 28.44
N GLU A 482 -16.01 -11.50 29.02
CA GLU A 482 -16.23 -11.78 30.45
C GLU A 482 -15.36 -10.87 31.34
N GLU A 483 -14.07 -10.71 31.04
CA GLU A 483 -13.18 -9.77 31.76
C GLU A 483 -13.65 -8.32 31.65
N ASN A 484 -14.05 -7.87 30.46
CA ASN A 484 -14.59 -6.53 30.25
C ASN A 484 -15.87 -6.29 31.06
N SER A 485 -16.73 -7.31 31.14
CA SER A 485 -17.95 -7.24 31.95
C SER A 485 -17.63 -7.12 33.44
N GLN A 486 -16.63 -7.87 33.92
CA GLN A 486 -16.15 -7.78 35.30
C GLN A 486 -15.54 -6.41 35.61
N LEU A 487 -14.67 -5.90 34.73
CA LEU A 487 -14.08 -4.57 34.85
C LEU A 487 -15.15 -3.48 34.91
N LYS A 488 -16.17 -3.57 34.06
CA LYS A 488 -17.30 -2.63 34.06
C LYS A 488 -18.05 -2.64 35.40
N THR A 489 -18.28 -3.81 36.00
CA THR A 489 -18.87 -3.89 37.34
C THR A 489 -17.95 -3.34 38.44
N SER A 490 -16.64 -3.51 38.32
CA SER A 490 -15.66 -2.97 39.29
C SER A 490 -15.56 -1.45 39.20
N ILE A 491 -15.55 -0.88 37.99
CA ILE A 491 -15.59 0.58 37.77
C ILE A 491 -16.84 1.15 38.43
N LYS A 492 -18.02 0.55 38.19
CA LYS A 492 -19.27 1.02 38.80
C LYS A 492 -19.23 1.01 40.33
N LYS A 493 -18.63 -0.02 40.95
CA LYS A 493 -18.46 -0.07 42.41
C LYS A 493 -17.52 1.02 42.92
N LEU A 494 -16.47 1.36 42.16
CA LEU A 494 -15.54 2.44 42.51
C LEU A 494 -16.23 3.80 42.38
N GLU A 495 -17.01 4.02 41.32
CA GLU A 495 -17.85 5.21 41.14
C GLU A 495 -18.81 5.37 42.32
N ASP A 496 -19.57 4.32 42.68
CA ASP A 496 -20.46 4.34 43.85
C ASP A 496 -19.71 4.64 45.16
N SER A 497 -18.45 4.22 45.27
CA SER A 497 -17.62 4.48 46.45
C SER A 497 -17.07 5.90 46.48
N ILE A 498 -16.75 6.47 45.31
CA ILE A 498 -16.36 7.89 45.15
C ILE A 498 -17.54 8.78 45.51
N ASP A 499 -18.74 8.47 45.03
CA ASP A 499 -19.95 9.23 45.35
C ASP A 499 -20.24 9.22 46.85
N LYS A 500 -20.10 8.06 47.51
CA LYS A 500 -20.20 7.96 48.98
C LYS A 500 -19.13 8.79 49.69
N ALA A 501 -17.88 8.74 49.24
CA ALA A 501 -16.81 9.53 49.83
C ALA A 501 -17.08 11.03 49.67
N ALA A 502 -17.54 11.47 48.49
CA ALA A 502 -17.93 12.85 48.24
C ALA A 502 -19.10 13.28 49.13
N GLN A 503 -20.08 12.40 49.35
CA GLN A 503 -21.19 12.64 50.27
C GLN A 503 -20.69 12.79 51.72
N VAL A 504 -19.81 11.89 52.19
CA VAL A 504 -19.20 12.00 53.53
C VAL A 504 -18.41 13.31 53.67
N ILE A 505 -17.63 13.70 52.66
CA ILE A 505 -16.88 14.97 52.67
C ILE A 505 -17.83 16.18 52.74
N SER A 506 -18.96 16.13 52.02
CA SER A 506 -19.99 17.16 52.06
C SER A 506 -20.65 17.24 53.44
N GLU A 507 -21.04 16.10 54.01
CA GLU A 507 -21.60 16.00 55.36
C GLU A 507 -20.62 16.48 56.42
N TYR A 508 -19.33 16.14 56.28
CA TYR A 508 -18.26 16.62 57.17
C TYR A 508 -18.05 18.13 57.03
N SER A 509 -18.03 18.67 55.81
CA SER A 509 -17.91 20.12 55.59
C SER A 509 -19.07 20.89 56.20
N ASN A 510 -20.30 20.37 56.06
CA ASN A 510 -21.49 20.98 56.65
C ASN A 510 -21.48 20.87 58.19
N SER A 511 -21.06 19.73 58.74
CA SER A 511 -20.87 19.55 60.20
C SER A 511 -19.74 20.41 60.77
N TYR A 512 -18.71 20.71 59.97
CA TYR A 512 -17.57 21.54 60.38
C TYR A 512 -17.93 23.03 60.42
N LEU A 513 -18.87 23.47 59.56
CA LEU A 513 -19.45 24.81 59.62
C LEU A 513 -20.32 25.02 60.88
N ASP A 514 -21.03 23.99 61.35
CA ASP A 514 -21.85 24.06 62.58
C ASP A 514 -21.04 24.00 63.89
N GLN A 515 -19.78 23.54 63.85
CA GLN A 515 -18.92 23.37 65.04
C GLN A 515 -17.90 24.49 65.29
N GLN A 516 -17.97 25.62 64.58
CA GLN A 516 -17.03 26.75 64.74
C GLN A 516 -17.05 27.47 66.11
N GLN A 517 -17.70 26.92 67.15
CA GLN A 517 -17.67 27.49 68.50
C GLN A 517 -16.94 26.69 69.59
N GLN A 518 -16.43 25.47 69.36
CA GLN A 518 -15.69 24.77 70.43
C GLN A 518 -14.60 23.83 69.89
N PHE A 519 -13.43 24.37 69.56
CA PHE A 519 -12.19 23.56 69.56
C PHE A 519 -11.33 23.99 70.74
N SER A 520 -11.11 23.06 71.68
CA SER A 520 -10.19 23.28 72.80
C SER A 520 -8.75 23.25 72.26
N ALA A 521 -7.87 24.09 72.81
CA ALA A 521 -6.48 24.19 72.37
C ALA A 521 -5.71 22.86 72.44
N VAL A 522 -6.19 21.89 73.24
CA VAL A 522 -5.64 20.54 73.35
C VAL A 522 -5.92 19.72 72.10
N ASP A 523 -7.13 19.79 71.55
CA ASP A 523 -7.53 19.05 70.36
C ASP A 523 -6.81 19.56 69.11
N TYR A 524 -6.57 20.88 69.03
CA TYR A 524 -5.77 21.49 67.97
C TYR A 524 -4.31 21.06 68.03
N LEU A 525 -3.72 20.96 69.23
CA LEU A 525 -2.34 20.49 69.41
C LEU A 525 -2.19 18.99 69.11
N GLN A 526 -3.20 18.19 69.44
CA GLN A 526 -3.23 16.76 69.18
C GLN A 526 -3.41 16.46 67.69
N LEU A 527 -4.31 17.20 67.02
CA LEU A 527 -4.47 17.15 65.56
C LEU A 527 -3.20 17.62 64.84
N LYS A 528 -2.55 18.69 65.31
CA LYS A 528 -1.28 19.16 64.75
C LYS A 528 -0.14 18.15 64.92
N HIS A 529 -0.12 17.42 66.03
CA HIS A 529 0.85 16.35 66.25
C HIS A 529 0.60 15.16 65.31
N GLU A 530 -0.67 14.81 65.10
CA GLU A 530 -1.07 13.72 64.22
C GLU A 530 -0.84 14.05 62.74
N ILE A 531 -1.08 15.29 62.32
CA ILE A 531 -0.73 15.80 60.99
C ILE A 531 0.79 15.77 60.77
N ASN A 532 1.59 16.21 61.75
CA ASN A 532 3.05 16.14 61.64
C ASN A 532 3.56 14.69 61.53
N LYS A 533 2.92 13.76 62.23
CA LYS A 533 3.25 12.33 62.18
C LYS A 533 2.90 11.73 60.81
N LEU A 534 1.73 12.07 60.26
CA LEU A 534 1.34 11.66 58.92
C LEU A 534 2.21 12.30 57.84
N GLN A 535 2.64 13.55 58.00
CA GLN A 535 3.58 14.21 57.08
C GLN A 535 4.94 13.52 57.07
N THR A 536 5.51 13.19 58.23
CA THR A 536 6.78 12.47 58.31
C THR A 536 6.68 11.04 57.76
N GLU A 537 5.54 10.38 57.93
CA GLU A 537 5.28 9.06 57.33
C GLU A 537 5.15 9.14 55.81
N ASN A 538 4.51 10.20 55.29
CA ASN A 538 4.37 10.43 53.86
C ASN A 538 5.70 10.76 53.18
N GLU A 539 6.54 11.59 53.81
CA GLU A 539 7.92 11.86 53.36
C GLU A 539 8.78 10.59 53.32
N ARG A 540 8.62 9.71 54.32
CA ARG A 540 9.31 8.42 54.36
C ARG A 540 8.84 7.48 53.23
N LEU A 541 7.54 7.46 52.94
CA LEU A 541 6.99 6.65 51.85
C LEU A 541 7.40 7.19 50.47
N LEU A 542 7.42 8.51 50.28
CA LEU A 542 7.93 9.16 49.07
C LEU A 542 9.40 8.80 48.82
N SER A 543 10.25 8.93 49.84
CA SER A 543 11.67 8.55 49.75
C SER A 543 11.87 7.06 49.39
N LYS A 544 11.02 6.18 49.93
CA LYS A 544 11.02 4.74 49.61
C LYS A 544 10.51 4.47 48.18
N MET A 545 9.55 5.24 47.70
CA MET A 545 9.05 5.15 46.32
C MET A 545 10.13 5.57 45.31
N ASP A 546 10.84 6.66 45.60
CA ASP A 546 11.95 7.12 44.77
C ASP A 546 13.10 6.11 44.72
N GLN A 547 13.42 5.48 45.85
CA GLN A 547 14.41 4.39 45.90
C GLN A 547 14.00 3.22 45.00
N LEU A 548 12.74 2.76 45.09
CA LEU A 548 12.21 1.67 44.25
C LEU A 548 12.17 2.06 42.76
N ARG A 549 11.87 3.32 42.44
CA ARG A 549 11.91 3.85 41.08
C ARG A 549 13.34 3.85 40.53
N HIS A 550 14.32 4.20 41.36
CA HIS A 550 15.74 4.18 40.97
C HIS A 550 16.23 2.75 40.73
N GLU A 551 15.89 1.80 41.61
CA GLU A 551 16.18 0.37 41.45
C GLU A 551 15.54 -0.20 40.16
N ALA A 552 14.27 0.09 39.90
CA ALA A 552 13.59 -0.34 38.67
C ALA A 552 14.24 0.23 37.40
N THR A 553 14.65 1.50 37.44
CA THR A 553 15.37 2.14 36.33
C THR A 553 16.75 1.50 36.11
N GLN A 554 17.45 1.15 37.19
CA GLN A 554 18.74 0.45 37.12
C GLN A 554 18.59 -0.96 36.55
N GLU A 555 17.54 -1.69 36.95
CA GLU A 555 17.22 -3.01 36.38
C GLU A 555 16.87 -2.93 34.90
N GLN A 556 16.09 -1.93 34.48
CA GLN A 556 15.79 -1.69 33.07
C GLN A 556 17.05 -1.41 32.25
N ARG A 557 18.00 -0.62 32.79
CA ARG A 557 19.30 -0.38 32.14
C ARG A 557 20.11 -1.67 32.01
N LEU A 558 20.16 -2.51 33.05
CA LEU A 558 20.86 -3.79 33.03
C LEU A 558 20.25 -4.75 32.00
N ILE A 559 18.92 -4.84 31.92
CA ILE A 559 18.22 -5.65 30.92
C ILE A 559 18.56 -5.17 29.51
N THR A 560 18.53 -3.86 29.29
CA THR A 560 18.83 -3.24 28.00
C THR A 560 20.27 -3.50 27.59
N GLN A 561 21.24 -3.33 28.49
CA GLN A 561 22.64 -3.69 28.26
C GLN A 561 22.81 -5.18 27.90
N HIS A 562 22.15 -6.07 28.64
CA HIS A 562 22.26 -7.51 28.41
C HIS A 562 21.65 -7.93 27.06
N TRP A 563 20.58 -7.26 26.64
CA TRP A 563 19.96 -7.46 25.33
C TRP A 563 20.88 -6.99 24.20
N TYR A 564 21.41 -5.77 24.28
CA TYR A 564 22.36 -5.26 23.30
C TYR A 564 23.62 -6.13 23.20
N GLN A 565 24.16 -6.59 24.34
CA GLN A 565 25.31 -7.49 24.36
C GLN A 565 25.00 -8.82 23.67
N SER A 566 23.82 -9.41 23.92
CA SER A 566 23.39 -10.65 23.25
C SER A 566 23.24 -10.48 21.74
N GLN A 567 22.70 -9.34 21.26
CA GLN A 567 22.63 -9.04 19.83
C GLN A 567 24.01 -8.85 19.21
N LEU A 568 24.93 -8.21 19.94
CA LEU A 568 26.30 -8.01 19.50
C LEU A 568 27.06 -9.34 19.39
N ASP A 569 26.84 -10.26 20.33
CA ASP A 569 27.43 -11.60 20.31
C ASP A 569 26.85 -12.47 19.17
N LEU A 570 25.55 -12.33 18.86
CA LEU A 570 24.91 -12.93 17.68
C LEU A 570 25.51 -12.41 16.36
N LEU A 571 25.75 -11.10 16.27
CA LEU A 571 26.39 -10.47 15.11
C LEU A 571 27.84 -10.94 14.95
N LYS A 572 28.60 -11.03 16.05
CA LYS A 572 29.97 -11.58 16.05
C LYS A 572 29.97 -13.05 15.62
N ALA A 573 29.07 -13.87 16.14
CA ALA A 573 28.93 -15.28 15.73
C ALA A 573 28.65 -15.39 14.22
N ARG A 574 27.72 -14.58 13.69
CA ARG A 574 27.43 -14.54 12.25
C ARG A 574 28.65 -14.15 11.41
N HIS A 575 29.51 -13.29 11.93
CA HIS A 575 30.75 -12.88 11.27
C HIS A 575 31.85 -13.95 11.32
N TYR A 576 31.95 -14.71 12.42
CA TYR A 576 32.93 -15.79 12.59
C TYR A 576 32.59 -17.04 11.76
N PHE A 577 31.31 -17.33 11.50
CA PHE A 577 30.89 -18.57 10.86
C PHE A 577 30.77 -18.52 9.32
N GLY A 578 30.79 -17.34 8.68
CA GLY A 578 30.80 -17.18 7.22
C GLY A 578 29.59 -17.83 6.50
N ALA A 579 29.34 -17.46 5.24
CA ALA A 579 28.20 -17.97 4.45
C ALA A 579 28.30 -19.46 4.04
N THR A 580 29.24 -20.23 4.61
CA THR A 580 29.61 -21.58 4.15
C THR A 580 29.67 -22.65 5.24
N SER A 581 29.26 -22.36 6.48
CA SER A 581 29.13 -23.39 7.52
C SER A 581 27.78 -24.11 7.46
N SER A 582 27.80 -25.43 7.66
CA SER A 582 26.62 -26.29 7.50
C SER A 582 25.49 -25.86 8.45
N ILE A 583 24.27 -25.85 7.92
CA ILE A 583 23.01 -25.48 8.60
C ILE A 583 22.87 -26.15 9.98
N SER A 584 23.46 -27.33 10.18
CA SER A 584 23.52 -28.03 11.47
C SER A 584 24.20 -27.22 12.59
N SER A 585 25.34 -26.57 12.30
CA SER A 585 26.11 -25.82 13.29
C SER A 585 25.43 -24.50 13.73
N ILE A 586 24.67 -23.89 12.83
CA ILE A 586 23.90 -22.66 13.08
C ILE A 586 22.66 -22.99 13.94
N ILE A 587 22.02 -24.14 13.69
CA ILE A 587 20.87 -24.62 14.46
C ILE A 587 21.28 -24.98 15.89
N ASP A 588 22.43 -25.62 16.10
CA ASP A 588 22.91 -26.00 17.44
C ASP A 588 23.26 -24.76 18.30
N VAL A 589 23.88 -23.74 17.69
CA VAL A 589 24.15 -22.45 18.37
C VAL A 589 22.85 -21.68 18.64
N GLN A 590 21.90 -21.67 17.71
CA GLN A 590 20.57 -21.09 17.96
C GLN A 590 19.83 -21.81 19.08
N HIS A 591 19.87 -23.15 19.13
CA HIS A 591 19.24 -23.93 20.20
C HIS A 591 19.92 -23.67 21.56
N GLN A 592 21.24 -23.52 21.63
CA GLN A 592 21.93 -23.15 22.86
C GLN A 592 21.58 -21.72 23.33
N ILE A 593 21.49 -20.75 22.42
CA ILE A 593 21.11 -19.37 22.74
C ILE A 593 19.65 -19.30 23.18
N ILE A 594 18.74 -20.01 22.51
CA ILE A 594 17.32 -20.09 22.87
C ILE A 594 17.15 -20.78 24.23
N ASN A 595 17.86 -21.87 24.49
CA ASN A 595 17.80 -22.55 25.79
C ASN A 595 18.38 -21.73 26.94
N ASN A 596 19.47 -20.99 26.70
CA ASN A 596 20.05 -20.09 27.70
C ASN A 596 19.13 -18.90 28.00
N ASN A 597 18.50 -18.33 26.96
CA ASN A 597 17.53 -17.25 27.13
C ASN A 597 16.25 -17.73 27.82
N ASN A 598 15.76 -18.94 27.51
CA ASN A 598 14.60 -19.52 28.19
C ASN A 598 14.89 -19.85 29.66
N ASN A 599 16.09 -20.36 29.99
CA ASN A 599 16.47 -20.60 31.38
C ASN A 599 16.65 -19.30 32.18
N TYR A 600 17.18 -18.24 31.54
CA TYR A 600 17.28 -16.92 32.15
C TYR A 600 15.89 -16.29 32.38
N LEU A 601 15.00 -16.36 31.39
CA LEU A 601 13.62 -15.88 31.48
C LEU A 601 12.82 -16.67 32.53
N GLN A 602 12.96 -18.00 32.61
CA GLN A 602 12.28 -18.80 33.63
C GLN A 602 12.79 -18.49 35.05
N ARG A 603 14.09 -18.26 35.24
CA ARG A 603 14.64 -17.80 36.53
C ARG A 603 14.10 -16.43 36.91
N LYS A 604 14.00 -15.49 35.95
CA LYS A 604 13.45 -14.17 36.20
C LYS A 604 11.93 -14.17 36.41
N LEU A 605 11.17 -15.02 35.71
CA LEU A 605 9.74 -15.18 35.95
C LEU A 605 9.49 -15.71 37.37
N LYS A 606 10.32 -16.66 37.85
CA LYS A 606 10.26 -17.13 39.25
C LYS A 606 10.56 -16.02 40.26
N ILE A 607 11.53 -15.14 39.99
CA ILE A 607 11.84 -13.99 40.86
C ILE A 607 10.71 -12.96 40.81
N LEU A 608 10.12 -12.70 39.64
CA LEU A 608 9.00 -11.78 39.48
C LEU A 608 7.75 -12.30 40.20
N LEU A 609 7.43 -13.59 40.06
CA LEU A 609 6.35 -14.26 40.80
C LEU A 609 6.59 -14.22 42.30
N TYR A 610 7.83 -14.40 42.76
CA TYR A 610 8.19 -14.26 44.17
C TYR A 610 8.00 -12.84 44.70
N LEU A 611 8.38 -11.82 43.92
CA LEU A 611 8.19 -10.40 44.28
C LEU A 611 6.71 -9.98 44.26
N ILE A 612 5.93 -10.50 43.31
CA ILE A 612 4.47 -10.28 43.24
C ILE A 612 3.80 -10.93 44.44
N HIS A 613 4.13 -12.19 44.78
CA HIS A 613 3.59 -12.84 45.99
C HIS A 613 3.97 -12.08 47.27
N LYS A 614 5.19 -11.55 47.35
CA LYS A 614 5.63 -10.77 48.52
C LYS A 614 4.97 -9.39 48.62
N LYS A 615 4.58 -8.78 47.50
CA LYS A 615 3.77 -7.54 47.45
C LYS A 615 2.33 -7.79 47.84
N VAL A 616 1.71 -8.88 47.37
CA VAL A 616 0.34 -9.25 47.75
C VAL A 616 0.24 -9.52 49.26
N PHE A 617 1.24 -10.18 49.84
CA PHE A 617 1.29 -10.43 51.29
C PHE A 617 1.43 -9.14 52.15
N PHE A 618 1.92 -8.05 51.57
CA PHE A 618 2.07 -6.76 52.26
C PHE A 618 0.80 -5.89 52.16
N VAL A 619 -0.05 -6.15 51.16
CA VAL A 619 -1.34 -5.44 50.99
C VAL A 619 -2.45 -6.11 51.81
N GLU A 620 -2.32 -7.40 52.16
CA GLU A 620 -3.27 -8.10 53.05
C GLU A 620 -3.01 -7.90 54.56
N GLN A 621 -1.94 -7.20 54.96
CA GLN A 621 -1.62 -6.90 56.37
C GLN A 621 -1.74 -5.42 56.77
N ILE A 622 -2.19 -4.56 55.84
CA ILE A 622 -2.61 -3.17 56.10
C ILE A 622 -4.13 -3.15 55.98
#